data_AF-A0A969S5A1-F1
#
_entry.id   AF-A0A969S5A1-F1
#
_cell.length_a   1.000
_cell.length_b   1.000
_cell.length_c   1.000
_cell.angle_alpha   90.00
_cell.angle_beta   90.00
_cell.angle_gamma   90.00
#
_symmetry.space_group_name_H-M   'P 1'
#
loop_
_entity.id
_entity.type
_entity.pdbx_description
1 polymer ?
#
loop_
_entity_poly.entity_id
_entity_poly.type
_entity_poly.pdbx_seq_one_letter_code
_entity_poly.pdbx_strand_id
1 'polypeptide(L)' 'MSQVIVESPYTAQIAELQAFASKERDGRQLKKAVAVKLLYQGYKHEDVVEILDVAMGSLTNWKTLW' A
#
# COMPACT_ATOMS: atom_id res chain seq x y z
N MET A 1 -20.14 -18.46 -0.04
CA MET A 1 -19.63 -17.74 1.14
C MET A 1 -19.22 -16.36 0.69
N SER A 2 -20.09 -15.36 0.86
CA SER A 2 -19.81 -13.99 0.46
C SER A 2 -18.90 -13.37 1.52
N GLN A 3 -17.68 -12.97 1.15
CA GLN A 3 -16.82 -12.20 2.04
C GLN A 3 -17.55 -10.92 2.42
N VAL A 4 -17.79 -10.74 3.71
CA VAL A 4 -18.24 -9.47 4.27
C VAL A 4 -17.07 -8.52 4.08
N ILE A 5 -17.20 -7.58 3.15
CA ILE A 5 -16.24 -6.47 3.02
C ILE A 5 -16.45 -5.63 4.28
N VAL A 6 -15.60 -5.84 5.28
CA VAL A 6 -15.56 -4.98 6.46
C VAL A 6 -14.94 -3.69 5.98
N GLU A 7 -15.78 -2.68 5.74
CA GLU A 7 -15.30 -1.35 5.38
C GLU A 7 -14.30 -0.88 6.44
N SER A 8 -13.06 -0.65 6.02
CA SER A 8 -12.01 -0.16 6.91
C SER A 8 -12.47 1.14 7.56
N PRO A 9 -12.36 1.32 8.88
CA PRO A 9 -12.72 2.58 9.53
C PRO A 9 -11.87 3.78 9.07
N TYR A 10 -10.84 3.52 8.23
CA TYR A 10 -9.90 4.50 7.71
C TYR A 10 -10.11 4.85 6.23
N THR A 11 -11.26 4.53 5.62
CA THR A 11 -11.50 4.76 4.17
C THR A 11 -11.19 6.19 3.72
N ALA A 12 -11.57 7.19 4.52
CA ALA A 12 -11.32 8.60 4.20
C ALA A 12 -9.82 8.94 4.21
N GLN A 13 -9.08 8.46 5.22
CA GLN A 13 -7.64 8.69 5.34
C GLN A 13 -6.87 7.98 4.22
N ILE A 14 -7.31 6.78 3.82
CA ILE A 14 -6.72 6.06 2.69
C ILE A 14 -6.93 6.84 1.39
N ALA A 15 -8.12 7.39 1.14
CA ALA A 15 -8.40 8.20 -0.04
C ALA A 15 -7.55 9.49 -0.08
N GLU A 16 -7.35 10.15 1.06
CA GLU A 16 -6.43 11.31 1.16
C GLU A 16 -4.98 10.93 0.84
N LEU A 17 -4.53 9.78 1.35
CA LEU A 17 -3.18 9.26 1.11
C LEU A 17 -2.96 8.92 -0.37
N GLN A 18 -3.96 8.33 -1.02
CA GLN A 18 -3.96 8.07 -2.45
C GLN A 18 -3.96 9.36 -3.28
N ALA A 19 -4.74 10.36 -2.88
CA ALA A 19 -4.77 11.67 -3.52
C ALA A 19 -3.48 12.47 -3.33
N PHE A 20 -2.78 12.29 -2.20
CA PHE A 20 -1.44 12.82 -1.99
C PHE A 20 -0.44 12.13 -2.91
N ALA A 21 -0.43 10.79 -2.92
CA ALA A 21 0.48 10.02 -3.76
C ALA A 21 0.27 10.28 -5.27
N SER A 22 -0.94 10.59 -5.72
CA SER A 22 -1.21 10.90 -7.14
C SER A 22 -0.73 12.29 -7.58
N LYS A 23 -0.58 13.23 -6.64
CA LYS A 23 -0.07 14.58 -6.90
C LYS A 23 1.47 14.63 -6.93
N GLU A 24 2.12 13.64 -6.34
CA GLU A 24 3.57 13.54 -6.33
C GLU A 24 4.12 13.06 -7.67
N ARG A 25 5.18 13.72 -8.16
CA ARG A 25 5.83 13.42 -9.44
C ARG A 25 6.27 11.95 -9.52
N ASP A 26 6.64 11.37 -8.39
CA ASP A 26 7.12 10.01 -8.24
C ASP A 26 6.19 9.17 -7.34
N GLY A 27 4.87 9.39 -7.42
CA GLY A 27 3.85 8.70 -6.60
C GLY A 27 3.99 7.17 -6.52
N ARG A 28 4.47 6.54 -7.60
CA ARG A 28 4.76 5.10 -7.62
C ARG A 28 5.95 4.71 -6.72
N GLN A 29 6.99 5.55 -6.66
CA GLN A 29 8.12 5.34 -5.75
C GLN A 29 7.72 5.63 -4.30
N LEU A 30 6.90 6.66 -4.07
CA LEU A 30 6.36 6.96 -2.74
C LEU A 30 5.56 5.78 -2.18
N LYS A 31 4.62 5.23 -2.96
CA LYS A 31 3.87 4.03 -2.58
C LYS A 31 4.79 2.86 -2.23
N LYS A 32 5.86 2.63 -3.00
CA LYS A 32 6.85 1.59 -2.70
C LYS A 32 7.60 1.84 -1.39
N ALA A 33 8.06 3.07 -1.14
CA ALA A 33 8.78 3.41 0.08
C ALA A 33 7.90 3.22 1.33
N VAL A 34 6.63 3.61 1.25
CA VAL A 34 5.65 3.39 2.32
C VAL A 34 5.37 1.90 2.51
N ALA A 35 5.23 1.13 1.42
CA ALA A 35 5.05 -0.31 1.50
C ALA A 35 6.21 -1.00 2.23
N VAL A 36 7.45 -0.67 1.88
CA VAL A 36 8.66 -1.22 2.51
C VAL A 36 8.71 -0.87 4.00
N LYS A 37 8.37 0.37 4.37
CA LYS A 37 8.29 0.79 5.78
C LYS A 37 7.27 -0.06 6.56
N LEU A 38 6.06 -0.26 6.03
CA LEU A 38 5.02 -1.05 6.68
C LEU A 38 5.44 -2.52 6.85
N LEU A 39 6.11 -3.09 5.84
CA LEU A 39 6.65 -4.44 5.95
C LEU A 39 7.70 -4.56 7.07
N TYR A 40 8.59 -3.56 7.23
CA TYR A 40 9.54 -3.53 8.34
C TYR A 40 8.89 -3.32 9.71
N GLN A 41 7.68 -2.74 9.76
CA GLN A 41 6.89 -2.61 10.98
C GLN A 41 6.08 -3.87 11.32
N GLY A 42 6.20 -4.93 10.51
CA GLY A 42 5.57 -6.23 10.75
C GLY A 42 4.18 -6.40 10.15
N TYR A 43 3.73 -5.46 9.29
CA TYR A 43 2.47 -5.62 8.57
C TYR A 43 2.58 -6.76 7.53
N LYS A 44 1.47 -7.46 7.30
CA LYS A 44 1.44 -8.52 6.28
C LYS A 44 1.41 -7.91 4.89
N HIS A 45 1.89 -8.67 3.91
CA HIS A 45 1.92 -8.21 2.52
C HIS A 45 0.51 -7.93 1.97
N GLU A 46 -0.49 -8.71 2.39
CA GLU A 46 -1.90 -8.54 2.03
C GLU A 46 -2.43 -7.18 2.50
N ASP A 47 -2.22 -6.86 3.78
CA ASP A 47 -2.64 -5.58 4.37
C ASP A 47 -1.98 -4.39 3.64
N VAL A 48 -0.69 -4.51 3.30
CA VAL A 48 0.06 -3.46 2.61
C VAL A 48 -0.43 -3.24 1.19
N VAL A 49 -0.78 -4.32 0.47
CA VAL A 49 -1.36 -4.26 -0.88
C VAL A 49 -2.71 -3.55 -0.85
N GLU A 50 -3.55 -3.86 0.13
CA GLU A 50 -4.87 -3.24 0.31
C GLU A 50 -4.77 -1.76 0.68
N ILE A 51 -3.90 -1.41 1.66
CA ILE A 51 -3.72 -0.02 2.12
C ILE A 51 -3.21 0.90 1.00
N LEU A 52 -2.26 0.42 0.20
CA LEU A 52 -1.57 1.27 -0.79
C LEU A 52 -2.16 1.16 -2.20
N ASP A 53 -3.11 0.24 -2.39
CA ASP A 53 -3.68 -0.12 -3.69
C ASP A 53 -2.57 -0.36 -4.72
N VAL A 54 -1.70 -1.31 -4.40
CA VAL A 54 -0.54 -1.69 -5.23
C VAL A 54 -0.56 -3.18 -5.51
N ALA A 55 -0.28 -3.58 -6.75
CA ALA A 55 -0.16 -5.00 -7.06
C ALA A 55 0.95 -5.66 -6.24
N MET A 56 0.71 -6.90 -5.77
CA MET A 56 1.68 -7.70 -5.00
C MET A 56 3.05 -7.79 -5.71
N GLY A 57 3.05 -7.91 -7.04
CA GLY A 57 4.26 -7.90 -7.88
C GLY A 57 5.10 -6.62 -7.79
N SER A 58 4.50 -5.50 -7.39
CA SER A 58 5.20 -4.24 -7.16
C SER A 58 6.07 -4.27 -5.91
N LEU A 59 5.77 -5.18 -4.97
CA LEU A 59 6.52 -5.38 -3.75
C LEU A 59 7.65 -6.40 -3.96
N THR A 60 7.43 -7.48 -4.70
CA THR A 60 8.48 -8.51 -4.87
C THR A 60 9.80 -7.99 -5.44
N ASN A 61 9.74 -6.96 -6.30
CA ASN A 61 10.94 -6.35 -6.89
C ASN A 61 11.77 -5.49 -5.91
N TRP A 62 11.28 -5.13 -4.72
CA TRP A 62 12.07 -4.35 -3.76
C TRP A 62 13.13 -5.20 -3.05
N LYS A 63 12.85 -6.49 -2.84
CA LYS A 63 13.74 -7.41 -2.13
C LYS A 63 14.97 -7.82 -2.95
N THR A 64 14.95 -7.60 -4.27
CA THR A 64 16.02 -7.96 -5.21
C THR A 64 17.03 -6.84 -5.43
N LEU A 65 16.78 -5.64 -4.91
CA LEU A 65 17.66 -4.47 -5.11
C LEU A 65 18.71 -4.27 -4.00
N TRP A 66 18.88 -5.23 -3.10
CA TRP A 66 19.96 -5.28 -2.10
C TRP A 66 20.53 -6.69 -2.00
#